data_AF-A0A847HN58-F1
#
_entry.id   AF-A0A847HN58-F1
#
_cell.length_a   1.000
_cell.length_b   1.000
_cell.length_c   1.000
_cell.angle_alpha   90.00
_cell.angle_beta   90.00
_cell.angle_gamma   90.00
#
_symmetry.space_group_name_H-M   'P 1'
#
loop_
_entity.id
_entity.type
_entity.pdbx_description
1 polymer ?
#
loop_
_entity_poly.entity_id
_entity_poly.type
_entity_poly.pdbx_seq_one_letter_code
_entity_poly.pdbx_strand_id
1 'polypeptide(L)'
;MKKMMCVLILVAFIGSMVVMTGCFGGSSGGIFAALAIGLIITASTGGAGAAAFAASERNALRPAIVISTDKVYVKITPMDATGALVGTGEKYETGLATDSNDNLTLTIPSLNVTSYNQYAMEVYANDKLILKSIGYLGTSEKTGSDHEVTIDPTTTAKALVYEKWNTGASSRTYAQFEYNLDKLSVAETNDLNTVIANVTAMVQGYANNHNTTMDLSTVAGVNDVTVGTDAAYNVSGYVYAADGSGQTDCMVYVYSDEAMTQMVNHFATESGRYSANLQNGTYYFKPVKADHTYTPTSTKVEVSGADVSGINFQAARTQVEG
;
A
#
# COMPACT_ATOMS: atom_id res chain seq x y z
N MET A 1 30.98 6.98 48.36
CA MET A 1 30.93 8.46 48.27
C MET A 1 32.02 8.94 47.31
N LYS A 2 31.71 9.05 46.01
CA LYS A 2 32.58 9.65 44.99
C LYS A 2 32.08 11.07 44.72
N LYS A 3 32.94 12.07 44.89
CA LYS A 3 32.63 13.47 44.60
C LYS A 3 33.00 13.81 43.15
N MET A 4 32.09 14.54 42.52
CA MET A 4 32.13 15.28 41.25
C MET A 4 33.35 16.23 41.15
N MET A 5 33.76 16.85 40.04
CA MET A 5 33.09 17.27 38.80
C MET A 5 34.16 17.81 37.80
N CYS A 6 33.73 17.98 36.54
CA CYS A 6 34.08 19.08 35.61
C CYS A 6 35.36 19.04 34.74
N VAL A 7 35.16 19.04 33.40
CA VAL A 7 35.46 20.16 32.46
C VAL A 7 36.15 19.79 31.12
N LEU A 8 35.47 20.18 30.03
CA LEU A 8 35.89 20.61 28.67
C LEU A 8 36.86 19.74 27.84
N ILE A 9 36.37 19.21 26.70
CA ILE A 9 37.09 19.30 25.41
C ILE A 9 36.09 19.66 24.29
N LEU A 10 36.40 20.78 23.63
CA LEU A 10 35.72 21.38 22.49
C LEU A 10 36.65 21.25 21.27
N VAL A 11 36.11 20.64 20.21
CA VAL A 11 36.26 20.93 18.76
C VAL A 11 37.64 21.35 18.22
N ALA A 12 38.18 20.54 17.28
CA ALA A 12 38.54 20.99 15.92
C ALA A 12 39.20 19.85 15.11
N PHE A 13 38.52 19.37 14.05
CA PHE A 13 39.19 19.14 12.77
C PHE A 13 38.21 19.46 11.64
N ILE A 14 38.57 20.51 10.92
CA ILE A 14 37.94 21.07 9.73
C ILE A 14 38.56 20.39 8.51
N GLY A 15 37.77 20.17 7.45
CA GLY A 15 38.30 20.32 6.09
C GLY A 15 37.83 19.30 5.05
N SER A 16 36.64 19.52 4.49
CA SER A 16 36.53 19.79 3.04
C SER A 16 35.11 20.26 2.69
N MET A 17 35.00 21.54 2.36
CA MET A 17 33.89 22.16 1.64
C MET A 17 33.81 21.63 0.21
N VAL A 18 32.60 21.67 -0.37
CA VAL A 18 32.16 22.39 -1.60
C VAL A 18 30.76 21.81 -1.90
N VAL A 19 29.63 22.43 -1.52
CA VAL A 19 28.98 23.69 -1.97
C VAL A 19 28.13 23.53 -3.24
N MET A 20 26.89 24.02 -3.12
CA MET A 20 25.83 24.33 -4.12
C MET A 20 25.01 23.13 -4.62
N THR A 21 23.68 23.16 -4.75
CA THR A 21 22.54 24.13 -4.64
C THR A 21 21.29 23.22 -4.74
N GLY A 22 20.20 23.37 -4.00
CA GLY A 22 19.33 24.54 -3.88
C GLY A 22 17.90 24.12 -3.51
N CYS A 23 17.06 25.14 -3.34
CA CYS A 23 15.59 25.12 -3.32
C CYS A 23 14.85 24.48 -2.13
N PHE A 24 14.56 25.32 -1.14
CA PHE A 24 13.40 25.18 -0.27
C PHE A 24 12.10 25.30 -1.09
N GLY A 25 11.10 24.46 -0.79
CA GLY A 25 9.71 24.70 -1.19
C GLY A 25 8.84 23.45 -1.13
N GLY A 26 8.15 23.23 -0.01
CA GLY A 26 7.15 22.17 0.14
C GLY A 26 5.97 22.67 0.96
N SER A 27 5.22 23.60 0.38
CA SER A 27 3.96 24.13 0.90
C SER A 27 2.83 23.12 0.70
N SER A 28 2.00 23.01 1.74
CA SER A 28 0.60 22.60 1.72
C SER A 28 -0.23 23.15 0.56
N GLY A 29 -1.34 22.46 0.24
CA GLY A 29 -2.52 23.04 -0.41
C GLY A 29 -2.74 22.54 -1.83
N GLY A 30 -3.77 21.68 -1.98
CA GLY A 30 -4.06 20.97 -3.22
C GLY A 30 -4.68 21.80 -4.33
N ILE A 31 -4.84 21.18 -5.50
CA ILE A 31 -5.84 21.53 -6.51
C ILE A 31 -6.08 20.32 -7.42
N PHE A 32 -7.36 20.19 -7.77
CA PHE A 32 -7.97 19.22 -8.67
C PHE A 32 -7.28 19.09 -10.04
N ALA A 33 -7.60 17.95 -10.67
CA ALA A 33 -7.63 17.67 -12.11
C ALA A 33 -6.34 17.13 -12.74
N ALA A 34 -6.23 15.80 -12.79
CA ALA A 34 -6.24 15.06 -14.06
C ALA A 34 -6.29 13.55 -13.78
N LEU A 35 -7.33 12.92 -14.31
CA LEU A 35 -7.58 11.48 -14.34
C LEU A 35 -6.40 10.73 -14.98
N ALA A 36 -5.73 9.84 -14.25
CA ALA A 36 -4.84 8.83 -14.81
C ALA A 36 -4.73 7.66 -13.83
N ILE A 37 -5.23 6.49 -14.20
CA ILE A 37 -4.97 5.24 -13.48
C ILE A 37 -3.59 4.75 -13.94
N GLY A 38 -2.61 4.93 -13.06
CA GLY A 38 -1.22 4.53 -13.26
C GLY A 38 -1.05 3.03 -13.12
N LEU A 39 -1.18 2.31 -14.23
CA LEU A 39 -0.63 0.97 -14.36
C LEU A 39 0.90 1.17 -14.57
N ILE A 40 1.73 0.56 -13.71
CA ILE A 40 3.19 0.76 -13.75
C ILE A 40 3.84 -0.59 -14.03
N ILE A 41 4.30 -0.80 -15.26
CA ILE A 41 5.15 -1.95 -15.59
C ILE A 41 6.59 -1.48 -15.46
N THR A 42 7.14 -1.45 -14.25
CA THR A 42 8.56 -1.15 -14.07
C THR A 42 9.41 -2.36 -14.51
N ALA A 43 10.12 -2.24 -15.64
CA ALA A 43 11.30 -3.07 -15.87
C ALA A 43 12.43 -2.55 -14.98
N SER A 44 12.62 -3.17 -13.80
CA SER A 44 13.67 -2.79 -12.86
C SER A 44 15.06 -2.89 -13.51
N THR A 45 15.72 -1.74 -13.72
CA THR A 45 17.14 -1.69 -14.06
C THR A 45 17.95 -1.77 -12.76
N GLY A 46 18.80 -2.79 -12.64
CA GLY A 46 19.59 -3.05 -11.46
C GLY A 46 20.68 -2.00 -11.20
N GLY A 47 20.92 -1.68 -9.94
CA GLY A 47 22.18 -1.08 -9.44
C GLY A 47 22.97 -2.17 -8.71
N ALA A 48 24.10 -2.66 -9.26
CA ALA A 48 25.44 -2.07 -9.24
C ALA A 48 26.28 -2.60 -8.05
N GLY A 49 27.16 -3.57 -8.35
CA GLY A 49 28.19 -4.06 -7.45
C GLY A 49 29.11 -5.11 -8.07
N ALA A 50 30.28 -4.65 -8.52
CA ALA A 50 31.53 -5.37 -8.80
C ALA A 50 31.86 -5.90 -10.23
N ALA A 51 32.97 -5.32 -10.73
CA ALA A 51 33.93 -5.77 -11.74
C ALA A 51 33.51 -5.86 -13.23
N ALA A 52 33.80 -4.79 -13.98
CA ALA A 52 33.85 -4.80 -15.44
C ALA A 52 35.29 -5.13 -15.93
N PHE A 53 35.47 -6.33 -16.48
CA PHE A 53 36.40 -6.53 -17.60
C PHE A 53 35.60 -6.31 -18.89
N ALA A 54 36.11 -5.44 -19.77
CA ALA A 54 35.44 -5.09 -21.01
C ALA A 54 35.40 -6.28 -22.00
N ALA A 55 34.20 -6.58 -22.51
CA ALA A 55 34.00 -7.16 -23.83
C ALA A 55 32.67 -6.66 -24.43
N SER A 56 32.81 -6.12 -25.65
CA SER A 56 31.81 -5.82 -26.69
C SER A 56 30.66 -6.86 -26.74
N GLU A 57 29.39 -6.56 -27.00
CA GLU A 57 28.81 -5.98 -28.21
C GLU A 57 27.34 -5.54 -27.97
N ARG A 58 26.81 -4.69 -28.85
CA ARG A 58 25.41 -4.27 -28.94
C ARG A 58 24.41 -5.40 -28.64
N ASN A 59 23.52 -5.14 -27.70
CA ASN A 59 22.10 -5.31 -27.98
C ASN A 59 21.38 -4.07 -27.43
N ALA A 60 20.69 -3.34 -28.29
CA ALA A 60 19.74 -2.35 -27.83
C ALA A 60 18.67 -3.11 -27.04
N LEU A 61 18.81 -3.12 -25.71
CA LEU A 61 17.76 -3.58 -24.81
C LEU A 61 16.62 -2.59 -24.91
N ARG A 62 15.75 -2.76 -25.91
CA ARG A 62 14.39 -2.29 -25.79
C ARG A 62 13.49 -3.50 -25.89
N PRO A 63 12.85 -3.80 -24.76
CA PRO A 63 11.47 -4.19 -24.85
C PRO A 63 10.68 -3.61 -23.68
N ALA A 64 10.03 -2.48 -23.95
CA ALA A 64 8.75 -2.20 -23.33
C ALA A 64 7.71 -3.09 -24.03
N ILE A 65 6.67 -3.54 -23.34
CA ILE A 65 5.51 -4.15 -24.01
C ILE A 65 4.99 -3.13 -25.03
N VAL A 66 5.13 -3.43 -26.32
CA VAL A 66 4.80 -2.49 -27.38
C VAL A 66 3.32 -2.64 -27.69
N ILE A 67 2.51 -1.69 -27.18
CA ILE A 67 1.04 -1.64 -27.34
C ILE A 67 0.62 -1.70 -28.82
N SER A 68 1.46 -1.24 -29.75
CA SER A 68 1.12 -1.23 -31.19
C SER A 68 1.30 -2.57 -31.89
N THR A 69 2.11 -3.49 -31.36
CA THR A 69 2.35 -4.82 -31.96
C THR A 69 1.62 -5.94 -31.22
N ASP A 70 1.49 -5.83 -29.90
CA ASP A 70 0.77 -6.81 -29.10
C ASP A 70 -0.67 -6.36 -28.85
N LYS A 71 -1.64 -7.27 -28.97
CA LYS A 71 -3.02 -7.01 -28.55
C LYS A 71 -3.08 -7.01 -27.03
N VAL A 72 -2.88 -5.83 -26.44
CA VAL A 72 -2.94 -5.63 -24.99
C VAL A 72 -4.37 -5.29 -24.58
N TYR A 73 -4.86 -5.92 -23.52
CA TYR A 73 -6.14 -5.57 -22.90
C TYR A 73 -6.11 -5.86 -21.41
N VAL A 74 -6.99 -5.22 -20.66
CA VAL A 74 -7.20 -5.52 -19.25
C VAL A 74 -8.58 -6.12 -19.07
N LYS A 75 -8.66 -7.22 -18.33
CA LYS A 75 -9.92 -7.83 -17.92
C LYS A 75 -10.13 -7.56 -16.44
N ILE A 76 -11.27 -6.98 -16.08
CA ILE A 76 -11.62 -6.68 -14.70
C ILE A 76 -12.81 -7.53 -14.29
N THR A 77 -12.66 -8.29 -13.21
CA THR A 77 -13.67 -9.26 -12.76
C THR A 77 -14.02 -8.98 -11.31
N PRO A 78 -15.29 -8.72 -10.97
CA PRO A 78 -15.73 -8.59 -9.58
C PRO A 78 -15.42 -9.84 -8.76
N MET A 79 -15.18 -9.67 -7.46
CA MET A 79 -14.99 -10.75 -6.51
C MET A 79 -16.00 -10.62 -5.37
N ASP A 80 -16.58 -11.74 -4.95
CA ASP A 80 -17.46 -11.76 -3.79
C ASP A 80 -16.69 -11.56 -2.47
N ALA A 81 -17.40 -11.58 -1.33
CA ALA A 81 -16.78 -11.45 -0.01
C ALA A 81 -15.83 -12.61 0.33
N THR A 82 -15.92 -13.72 -0.39
CA THR A 82 -15.09 -14.92 -0.23
C THR A 82 -13.80 -14.84 -1.06
N GLY A 83 -13.71 -13.84 -1.95
CA GLY A 83 -12.61 -13.73 -2.91
C GLY A 83 -12.77 -14.61 -4.14
N ALA A 84 -13.94 -15.20 -4.35
CA ALA A 84 -14.24 -15.92 -5.58
C ALA A 84 -14.60 -14.93 -6.69
N LEU A 85 -14.13 -15.19 -7.91
CA LEU A 85 -14.49 -14.41 -9.09
C LEU A 85 -15.99 -14.57 -9.39
N VAL A 86 -16.66 -13.45 -9.68
CA VAL A 86 -18.08 -13.42 -10.01
C VAL A 86 -18.28 -12.97 -11.45
N GLY A 87 -18.87 -13.85 -12.26
CA GLY A 87 -19.07 -13.61 -13.69
C GLY A 87 -17.80 -13.81 -14.52
N THR A 88 -17.83 -13.35 -15.77
CA THR A 88 -16.75 -13.59 -16.75
C THR A 88 -15.70 -12.47 -16.80
N GLY A 89 -15.93 -11.38 -16.06
CA GLY A 89 -15.15 -10.15 -16.17
C GLY A 89 -15.46 -9.35 -17.44
N GLU A 90 -15.11 -8.08 -17.41
CA GLU A 90 -15.31 -7.12 -18.49
C GLU A 90 -13.96 -6.75 -19.10
N LYS A 91 -13.89 -6.72 -20.44
CA LYS A 91 -12.66 -6.50 -21.21
C LYS A 91 -12.55 -5.04 -21.63
N TYR A 92 -11.39 -4.44 -21.37
CA TYR A 92 -11.06 -3.07 -21.70
C TYR A 92 -9.85 -3.05 -22.66
N GLU A 93 -10.12 -2.72 -23.93
CA GLU A 93 -9.11 -2.53 -24.99
C GLU A 93 -8.86 -1.04 -25.29
N THR A 94 -9.83 -0.18 -24.94
CA THR A 94 -9.76 1.27 -25.11
C THR A 94 -9.30 1.95 -23.82
N GLY A 95 -8.64 3.10 -23.94
CA GLY A 95 -8.12 3.83 -22.77
C GLY A 95 -6.76 3.33 -22.28
N LEU A 96 -6.14 2.39 -23.02
CA LEU A 96 -4.76 2.00 -22.85
C LEU A 96 -3.83 3.01 -23.54
N ALA A 97 -2.93 3.61 -22.77
CA ALA A 97 -1.90 4.54 -23.27
C ALA A 97 -0.56 4.23 -22.59
N THR A 98 0.55 4.79 -23.07
CA THR A 98 1.79 4.83 -22.28
C THR A 98 1.98 6.21 -21.66
N ASP A 99 2.50 6.27 -20.43
CA ASP A 99 2.99 7.53 -19.85
C ASP A 99 4.34 7.96 -20.46
N SER A 100 4.90 9.06 -19.95
CA SER A 100 6.21 9.58 -20.39
C SER A 100 7.40 8.66 -20.07
N ASN A 101 7.19 7.63 -19.25
CA ASN A 101 8.18 6.63 -18.86
C ASN A 101 7.94 5.27 -19.55
N ASP A 102 7.11 5.23 -20.61
CA ASP A 102 6.70 4.01 -21.30
C ASP A 102 5.87 3.04 -20.41
N ASN A 103 5.31 3.49 -19.29
CA ASN A 103 4.41 2.67 -18.46
C ASN A 103 3.01 2.61 -19.07
N LEU A 104 2.43 1.42 -19.17
CA LEU A 104 1.06 1.23 -19.65
C LEU A 104 0.06 1.83 -18.66
N THR A 105 -0.76 2.81 -19.03
CA THR A 105 -1.84 3.39 -18.22
C THR A 105 -3.19 2.93 -18.77
N LEU A 106 -4.19 2.73 -17.91
CA LEU A 106 -5.54 2.32 -18.33
C LEU A 106 -6.60 3.22 -17.71
N THR A 107 -7.26 4.08 -18.47
CA THR A 107 -8.43 4.79 -17.95
C THR A 107 -9.67 3.90 -17.97
N ILE A 108 -10.12 3.46 -16.78
CA ILE A 108 -11.35 2.68 -16.61
C ILE A 108 -12.55 3.67 -16.53
N PRO A 109 -13.52 3.63 -17.47
CA PRO A 109 -14.55 4.67 -17.58
C PRO A 109 -15.60 4.67 -16.45
N SER A 110 -15.84 3.55 -15.78
CA SER A 110 -16.49 3.40 -14.47
C SER A 110 -16.83 1.92 -14.25
N LEU A 111 -16.26 1.32 -13.22
CA LEU A 111 -16.64 -0.05 -12.83
C LEU A 111 -17.77 0.04 -11.80
N ASN A 112 -18.95 -0.52 -12.11
CA ASN A 112 -20.04 -0.58 -11.14
C ASN A 112 -19.76 -1.68 -10.10
N VAL A 113 -18.89 -1.37 -9.15
CA VAL A 113 -18.54 -2.22 -8.00
C VAL A 113 -19.49 -2.04 -6.82
N THR A 114 -20.66 -1.41 -7.01
CA THR A 114 -21.54 -1.08 -5.86
C THR A 114 -21.89 -2.31 -5.02
N SER A 115 -22.01 -3.48 -5.65
CA SER A 115 -22.31 -4.76 -4.99
C SER A 115 -21.09 -5.50 -4.43
N TYR A 116 -19.86 -5.16 -4.84
CA TYR A 116 -18.65 -5.92 -4.52
C TYR A 116 -17.55 -5.01 -3.97
N ASN A 117 -16.92 -5.40 -2.86
CA ASN A 117 -15.80 -4.62 -2.31
C ASN A 117 -14.47 -4.99 -2.95
N GLN A 118 -14.45 -5.95 -3.88
CA GLN A 118 -13.24 -6.61 -4.37
C GLN A 118 -13.34 -6.89 -5.86
N TYR A 119 -12.22 -6.83 -6.56
CA TYR A 119 -12.14 -7.16 -7.99
C TYR A 119 -10.72 -7.60 -8.36
N ALA A 120 -10.62 -8.57 -9.27
CA ALA A 120 -9.37 -8.96 -9.91
C ALA A 120 -9.19 -8.16 -11.20
N MET A 121 -7.97 -7.69 -11.41
CA MET A 121 -7.55 -7.10 -12.68
C MET A 121 -6.47 -7.97 -13.28
N GLU A 122 -6.61 -8.25 -14.56
CA GLU A 122 -5.74 -9.14 -15.30
C GLU A 122 -5.31 -8.46 -16.59
N VAL A 123 -4.01 -8.27 -16.78
CA VAL A 123 -3.45 -7.69 -18.00
C VAL A 123 -3.08 -8.83 -18.93
N TYR A 124 -3.56 -8.76 -20.17
CA TYR A 124 -3.26 -9.73 -21.21
C TYR A 124 -2.51 -9.06 -22.35
N ALA A 125 -1.54 -9.77 -22.93
CA ALA A 125 -0.89 -9.42 -24.19
C ALA A 125 -0.96 -10.63 -25.13
N ASN A 126 -1.57 -10.45 -26.31
CA ASN A 126 -1.84 -11.56 -27.26
C ASN A 126 -2.53 -12.75 -26.59
N ASP A 127 -3.55 -12.47 -25.77
CA ASP A 127 -4.33 -13.45 -24.99
C ASP A 127 -3.55 -14.26 -23.94
N LYS A 128 -2.28 -13.91 -23.68
CA LYS A 128 -1.52 -14.45 -22.54
C LYS A 128 -1.65 -13.52 -21.35
N LEU A 129 -2.00 -14.07 -20.19
CA LEU A 129 -2.01 -13.34 -18.91
C LEU A 129 -0.57 -12.99 -18.53
N ILE A 130 -0.28 -11.69 -18.41
CA ILE A 130 1.07 -11.20 -18.17
C ILE A 130 1.27 -10.62 -16.76
N LEU A 131 0.21 -10.00 -16.22
CA LEU A 131 0.20 -9.40 -14.88
C LEU A 131 -1.20 -9.55 -14.28
N LYS A 132 -1.27 -9.57 -12.96
CA LYS A 132 -2.53 -9.65 -12.22
C LYS A 132 -2.44 -8.76 -10.98
N SER A 133 -3.56 -8.23 -10.54
CA SER A 133 -3.67 -7.55 -9.24
C SER A 133 -5.08 -7.75 -8.70
N ILE A 134 -5.26 -7.54 -7.40
CA ILE A 134 -6.57 -7.56 -6.75
C ILE A 134 -6.74 -6.21 -6.07
N GLY A 135 -7.84 -5.53 -6.41
CA GLY A 135 -8.24 -4.29 -5.77
C GLY A 135 -9.28 -4.54 -4.69
N TYR A 136 -9.26 -3.70 -3.65
CA TYR A 136 -10.30 -3.61 -2.64
C TYR A 136 -10.81 -2.16 -2.56
N LEU A 137 -12.13 -1.99 -2.46
CA LEU A 137 -12.79 -0.71 -2.22
C LEU A 137 -13.72 -0.83 -1.02
N GLY A 138 -13.40 -0.08 0.03
CA GLY A 138 -14.23 0.11 1.20
C GLY A 138 -15.58 0.73 0.86
N THR A 139 -16.56 0.58 1.75
CA THR A 139 -17.93 1.07 1.52
C THR A 139 -18.00 2.58 1.30
N SER A 140 -17.14 3.36 1.97
CA SER A 140 -17.01 4.81 1.76
C SER A 140 -16.28 5.17 0.47
N GLU A 141 -15.47 4.27 -0.06
CA GLU A 141 -14.70 4.44 -1.30
C GLU A 141 -15.56 4.11 -2.54
N LYS A 142 -16.68 3.40 -2.36
CA LYS A 142 -17.65 3.12 -3.45
C LYS A 142 -18.41 4.34 -3.96
N THR A 143 -18.37 5.47 -3.25
CA THR A 143 -19.10 6.68 -3.60
C THR A 143 -18.16 7.88 -3.61
N GLY A 144 -17.82 8.37 -4.81
CA GLY A 144 -16.96 9.54 -5.01
C GLY A 144 -15.50 9.19 -5.35
N SER A 145 -14.92 10.05 -6.20
CA SER A 145 -13.55 10.09 -6.75
C SER A 145 -12.97 8.81 -7.37
N ASP A 146 -12.08 8.98 -8.33
CA ASP A 146 -11.40 7.87 -9.00
C ASP A 146 -10.41 7.21 -8.05
N HIS A 147 -10.35 5.88 -8.07
CA HIS A 147 -9.40 5.09 -7.29
C HIS A 147 -8.25 4.64 -8.17
N GLU A 148 -7.02 4.93 -7.75
CA GLU A 148 -5.83 4.48 -8.44
C GLU A 148 -5.49 3.05 -8.01
N VAL A 149 -5.24 2.18 -8.98
CA VAL A 149 -4.68 0.86 -8.71
C VAL A 149 -3.54 0.58 -9.67
N THR A 150 -2.40 0.21 -9.10
CA THR A 150 -1.22 -0.21 -9.85
C THR A 150 -1.28 -1.73 -10.09
N ILE A 151 -0.89 -2.15 -11.30
CA ILE A 151 -0.59 -3.56 -11.59
C ILE A 151 0.86 -3.64 -12.06
N ASP A 152 1.65 -4.38 -11.32
CA ASP A 152 3.10 -4.47 -11.47
C ASP A 152 3.54 -5.87 -10.98
N PRO A 153 4.82 -6.22 -11.08
CA PRO A 153 5.32 -7.48 -10.53
C PRO A 153 5.03 -7.66 -9.03
N THR A 154 4.99 -6.56 -8.27
CA THR A 154 4.72 -6.56 -6.82
C THR A 154 3.30 -7.02 -6.52
N THR A 155 2.30 -6.35 -7.09
CA THR A 155 0.88 -6.64 -6.95
C THR A 155 0.51 -7.97 -7.59
N THR A 156 1.22 -8.39 -8.65
CA THR A 156 1.11 -9.74 -9.22
C THR A 156 1.58 -10.80 -8.23
N ALA A 157 2.75 -10.62 -7.62
CA ALA A 157 3.23 -11.55 -6.59
C ALA A 157 2.25 -11.63 -5.41
N LYS A 158 1.73 -10.48 -4.94
CA LYS A 158 0.70 -10.42 -3.89
C LYS A 158 -0.56 -11.18 -4.29
N ALA A 159 -1.06 -10.99 -5.50
CA ALA A 159 -2.26 -11.69 -5.99
C ALA A 159 -2.05 -13.21 -6.07
N LEU A 160 -0.89 -13.68 -6.53
CA LEU A 160 -0.56 -15.11 -6.56
C LEU A 160 -0.47 -15.72 -5.15
N VAL A 161 0.15 -15.00 -4.21
CA VAL A 161 0.21 -15.41 -2.81
C VAL A 161 -1.19 -15.41 -2.18
N TYR A 162 -2.04 -14.44 -2.50
CA TYR A 162 -3.44 -14.41 -2.07
C TYR A 162 -4.22 -15.62 -2.58
N GLU A 163 -4.09 -15.97 -3.86
CA GLU A 163 -4.76 -17.14 -4.45
C GLU A 163 -4.39 -18.43 -3.71
N LYS A 164 -3.13 -18.57 -3.28
CA LYS A 164 -2.68 -19.67 -2.41
C LYS A 164 -3.20 -19.55 -0.97
N TRP A 165 -3.20 -18.36 -0.41
CA TRP A 165 -3.61 -18.10 0.97
C TRP A 165 -5.12 -18.28 1.19
N ASN A 166 -5.93 -17.99 0.17
CA ASN A 166 -7.38 -18.08 0.18
C ASN A 166 -7.91 -19.48 -0.21
N THR A 167 -7.24 -20.56 0.22
CA THR A 167 -7.57 -21.95 -0.16
C THR A 167 -8.23 -22.78 0.96
N GLY A 168 -8.79 -22.14 2.00
CA GLY A 168 -9.38 -22.81 3.16
C GLY A 168 -10.92 -22.89 3.19
N ALA A 169 -11.47 -23.57 4.21
CA ALA A 169 -12.93 -23.71 4.43
C ALA A 169 -13.62 -22.39 4.83
N SER A 170 -12.84 -21.42 5.33
CA SER A 170 -13.31 -20.07 5.62
C SER A 170 -12.68 -19.15 4.60
N SER A 171 -13.45 -18.80 3.58
CA SER A 171 -12.99 -17.85 2.58
C SER A 171 -12.73 -16.48 3.21
N ARG A 172 -11.67 -15.81 2.73
CA ARG A 172 -11.15 -14.59 3.34
C ARG A 172 -11.08 -13.45 2.32
N THR A 173 -11.23 -12.23 2.81
CA THR A 173 -11.13 -11.05 1.95
C THR A 173 -9.67 -10.70 1.66
N TYR A 174 -9.43 -10.10 0.51
CA TYR A 174 -8.18 -9.45 0.15
C TYR A 174 -7.80 -8.33 1.13
N ALA A 175 -8.76 -7.61 1.71
CA ALA A 175 -8.48 -6.65 2.78
C ALA A 175 -7.85 -7.32 4.01
N GLN A 176 -8.32 -8.51 4.40
CA GLN A 176 -7.67 -9.30 5.47
C GLN A 176 -6.28 -9.77 5.04
N PHE A 177 -6.09 -10.12 3.78
CA PHE A 177 -4.79 -10.50 3.25
C PHE A 177 -3.78 -9.36 3.35
N GLU A 178 -4.09 -8.17 2.82
CA GLU A 178 -3.21 -6.98 2.89
C GLU A 178 -2.89 -6.63 4.36
N TYR A 179 -3.89 -6.67 5.25
CA TYR A 179 -3.66 -6.47 6.67
C TYR A 179 -2.63 -7.43 7.26
N ASN A 180 -2.67 -8.71 6.88
CA ASN A 180 -1.71 -9.71 7.37
C ASN A 180 -0.35 -9.58 6.66
N LEU A 181 -0.32 -9.07 5.43
CA LEU A 181 0.90 -8.80 4.68
C LEU A 181 1.76 -7.70 5.34
N ASP A 182 1.13 -6.70 5.96
CA ASP A 182 1.84 -5.66 6.71
C ASP A 182 2.49 -6.17 8.01
N LYS A 183 2.18 -7.41 8.41
CA LYS A 183 2.68 -8.03 9.64
C LYS A 183 3.65 -9.18 9.40
N LEU A 184 4.07 -9.38 8.15
CA LEU A 184 5.07 -10.40 7.85
C LEU A 184 6.31 -10.17 8.70
N SER A 185 6.85 -11.25 9.23
CA SER A 185 8.20 -11.25 9.79
C SER A 185 9.22 -10.93 8.70
N VAL A 186 10.45 -10.63 9.12
CA VAL A 186 11.57 -10.38 8.18
C VAL A 186 11.80 -11.56 7.24
N ALA A 187 11.65 -12.80 7.73
CA ALA A 187 11.81 -13.99 6.92
C ALA A 187 10.70 -14.11 5.86
N GLU A 188 9.44 -13.98 6.26
CA GLU A 188 8.30 -14.06 5.34
C GLU A 188 8.29 -12.92 4.31
N THR A 189 8.77 -11.74 4.71
CA THR A 189 8.99 -10.61 3.79
C THR A 189 10.03 -10.95 2.72
N ASN A 190 11.12 -11.65 3.09
CA ASN A 190 12.14 -12.08 2.12
C ASN A 190 11.60 -13.14 1.15
N ASP A 191 10.74 -14.05 1.63
CA ASP A 191 10.07 -15.02 0.77
C ASP A 191 9.18 -14.30 -0.25
N LEU A 192 8.37 -13.32 0.18
CA LEU A 192 7.56 -12.50 -0.72
C LEU A 192 8.42 -11.74 -1.74
N ASN A 193 9.53 -11.14 -1.30
CA ASN A 193 10.47 -10.44 -2.19
C ASN A 193 11.09 -11.37 -3.25
N THR A 194 11.29 -12.65 -2.91
CA THR A 194 11.75 -13.67 -3.87
C THR A 194 10.69 -13.93 -4.94
N VAL A 195 9.41 -14.03 -4.56
CA VAL A 195 8.30 -14.14 -5.52
C VAL A 195 8.25 -12.91 -6.43
N ILE A 196 8.37 -11.70 -5.87
CA ILE A 196 8.38 -10.44 -6.64
C ILE A 196 9.53 -10.45 -7.67
N ALA A 197 10.73 -10.89 -7.27
CA ALA A 197 11.87 -10.99 -8.17
C ALA A 197 11.63 -12.01 -9.30
N ASN A 198 11.02 -13.16 -8.99
CA ASN A 198 10.69 -14.18 -9.99
C ASN A 198 9.63 -13.69 -10.99
N VAL A 199 8.56 -13.04 -10.52
CA VAL A 199 7.56 -12.42 -11.40
C VAL A 199 8.21 -11.36 -12.29
N THR A 200 9.07 -10.51 -11.71
CA THR A 200 9.79 -9.47 -12.45
C THR A 200 10.64 -10.08 -13.57
N ALA A 201 11.38 -11.16 -13.28
CA ALA A 201 12.18 -11.86 -14.27
C ALA A 201 11.33 -12.49 -15.38
N MET A 202 10.16 -13.05 -15.05
CA MET A 202 9.23 -13.60 -16.05
C MET A 202 8.66 -12.53 -16.97
N VAL A 203 8.23 -11.40 -16.40
CA VAL A 203 7.69 -10.27 -17.17
C VAL A 203 8.76 -9.65 -18.08
N GLN A 204 9.99 -9.48 -17.56
CA GLN A 204 11.13 -9.02 -18.35
C GLN A 204 11.51 -10.03 -19.44
N GLY A 205 11.49 -11.33 -19.15
CA GLY A 205 11.74 -12.38 -20.13
C GLY A 205 10.73 -12.34 -21.28
N TYR A 206 9.45 -12.16 -20.96
CA TYR A 206 8.39 -12.01 -21.95
C TYR A 206 8.55 -10.75 -22.80
N ALA A 207 8.83 -9.61 -22.17
CA ALA A 207 9.10 -8.37 -22.88
C ALA A 207 10.29 -8.56 -23.83
N ASN A 208 11.42 -9.11 -23.35
CA ASN A 208 12.61 -9.35 -24.18
C ASN A 208 12.39 -10.35 -25.31
N ASN A 209 11.49 -11.31 -25.12
CA ASN A 209 11.25 -12.38 -26.08
C ASN A 209 9.80 -12.85 -25.97
N HIS A 210 8.95 -12.35 -26.88
CA HIS A 210 7.50 -12.60 -26.93
C HIS A 210 7.15 -14.09 -27.17
N ASN A 211 8.16 -14.94 -27.44
CA ASN A 211 8.01 -16.39 -27.60
C ASN A 211 8.25 -17.19 -26.30
N THR A 212 8.66 -16.54 -25.20
CA THR A 212 8.72 -17.22 -23.90
C THR A 212 7.31 -17.61 -23.45
N THR A 213 7.18 -18.81 -22.87
CA THR A 213 5.90 -19.25 -22.31
C THR A 213 5.67 -18.45 -21.03
N MET A 214 4.64 -17.60 -21.05
CA MET A 214 4.24 -16.82 -19.89
C MET A 214 3.12 -17.57 -19.18
N ASP A 215 3.43 -18.10 -18.01
CA ASP A 215 2.49 -18.84 -17.19
C ASP A 215 2.72 -18.49 -15.71
N LEU A 216 1.93 -17.54 -15.21
CA LEU A 216 2.03 -17.06 -13.83
C LEU A 216 1.76 -18.16 -12.79
N SER A 217 1.15 -19.29 -13.17
CA SER A 217 0.94 -20.42 -12.26
C SER A 217 2.24 -21.15 -11.90
N THR A 218 3.32 -20.92 -12.66
CA THR A 218 4.63 -21.58 -12.48
C THR A 218 5.63 -20.74 -11.70
N VAL A 219 5.23 -19.58 -11.18
CA VAL A 219 6.12 -18.69 -10.41
C VAL A 219 6.64 -19.41 -9.17
N ALA A 220 7.96 -19.56 -9.08
CA ALA A 220 8.61 -20.21 -7.95
C ALA A 220 8.52 -19.36 -6.67
N GLY A 221 8.47 -20.03 -5.52
CA GLY A 221 8.46 -19.39 -4.19
C GLY A 221 7.07 -19.02 -3.66
N VAL A 222 6.02 -19.03 -4.48
CA VAL A 222 4.65 -18.67 -4.04
C VAL A 222 4.18 -19.52 -2.85
N ASN A 223 4.54 -20.80 -2.83
CA ASN A 223 4.17 -21.72 -1.75
C ASN A 223 4.92 -21.48 -0.44
N ASP A 224 6.12 -20.90 -0.53
CA ASP A 224 7.00 -20.66 0.62
C ASP A 224 6.54 -19.45 1.44
N VAL A 225 5.85 -18.49 0.80
CA VAL A 225 5.28 -17.32 1.49
C VAL A 225 4.18 -17.77 2.45
N THR A 226 4.43 -17.53 3.74
CA THR A 226 3.48 -17.74 4.82
C THR A 226 2.88 -16.41 5.22
N VAL A 227 1.55 -16.34 5.28
CA VAL A 227 0.80 -15.14 5.65
C VAL A 227 -0.20 -15.51 6.73
N GLY A 228 -0.26 -14.72 7.80
CA GLY A 228 -1.21 -14.90 8.89
C GLY A 228 -2.66 -14.92 8.42
N THR A 229 -3.56 -15.49 9.22
CA THR A 229 -4.99 -15.60 8.87
C THR A 229 -5.88 -14.79 9.79
N ASP A 230 -5.31 -13.78 10.43
CA ASP A 230 -6.01 -13.03 11.45
C ASP A 230 -7.07 -12.14 10.80
N ALA A 231 -8.27 -12.14 11.39
CA ALA A 231 -9.32 -11.22 10.99
C ALA A 231 -9.01 -9.82 11.56
N ALA A 232 -9.23 -8.79 10.74
CA ALA A 232 -9.22 -7.40 11.18
C ALA A 232 -10.61 -6.80 11.03
N TYR A 233 -10.93 -5.90 11.94
CA TYR A 233 -12.19 -5.19 12.04
C TYR A 233 -11.91 -3.70 12.02
N ASN A 234 -12.77 -2.96 11.32
CA ASN A 234 -12.65 -1.53 11.25
C ASN A 234 -13.07 -0.92 12.58
N VAL A 235 -12.20 -0.08 13.13
CA VAL A 235 -12.42 0.65 14.37
C VAL A 235 -12.30 2.14 14.05
N SER A 236 -13.40 2.87 14.13
CA SER A 236 -13.49 4.25 13.63
C SER A 236 -14.08 5.23 14.63
N GLY A 237 -13.73 6.49 14.43
CA GLY A 237 -14.19 7.58 15.29
C GLY A 237 -13.92 8.96 14.72
N TYR A 238 -14.24 9.95 15.54
CA TYR A 238 -14.06 11.36 15.21
C TYR A 238 -13.38 12.12 16.34
N VAL A 239 -12.39 12.94 16.00
CA VAL A 239 -11.77 13.91 16.88
C VAL A 239 -12.30 15.28 16.51
N TYR A 240 -13.14 15.84 17.38
CA TYR A 240 -13.68 17.19 17.24
C TYR A 240 -12.66 18.22 17.73
N ALA A 241 -12.48 19.29 16.98
CA ALA A 241 -11.78 20.49 17.40
C ALA A 241 -12.60 21.26 18.43
N ALA A 242 -11.99 22.24 19.12
CA ALA A 242 -12.66 23.00 20.19
C ALA A 242 -13.90 23.78 19.72
N ASP A 243 -13.98 24.11 18.42
CA ASP A 243 -15.12 24.77 17.78
C ASP A 243 -16.18 23.79 17.25
N GLY A 244 -16.01 22.49 17.50
CA GLY A 244 -16.88 21.42 17.02
C GLY A 244 -16.60 20.99 15.57
N SER A 245 -15.64 21.59 14.88
CA SER A 245 -15.20 21.14 13.56
C SER A 245 -14.33 19.87 13.65
N GLY A 246 -13.88 19.36 12.50
CA GLY A 246 -12.95 18.22 12.46
C GLY A 246 -11.53 18.64 12.82
N GLN A 247 -10.96 18.03 13.87
CA GLN A 247 -9.57 18.27 14.23
C GLN A 247 -8.65 17.73 13.12
N THR A 248 -7.81 18.59 12.55
CA THR A 248 -6.73 18.18 11.64
C THR A 248 -5.44 17.98 12.42
N ASP A 249 -4.49 17.22 11.85
CA ASP A 249 -3.13 17.05 12.41
C ASP A 249 -3.11 16.54 13.86
N CYS A 250 -4.13 15.79 14.27
CA CYS A 250 -4.13 15.05 15.52
C CYS A 250 -3.68 13.62 15.24
N MET A 251 -2.79 13.10 16.09
CA MET A 251 -2.42 11.69 16.08
C MET A 251 -3.29 10.91 17.05
N VAL A 252 -3.96 9.86 16.59
CA VAL A 252 -4.66 8.90 17.45
C VAL A 252 -3.75 7.69 17.64
N TYR A 253 -3.23 7.52 18.85
CA TYR A 253 -2.43 6.36 19.24
C TYR A 253 -3.31 5.23 19.76
N VAL A 254 -2.95 4.00 19.41
CA VAL A 254 -3.64 2.78 19.81
C VAL A 254 -2.69 1.90 20.61
N TYR A 255 -3.09 1.55 21.83
CA TYR A 255 -2.32 0.72 22.74
C TYR A 255 -3.03 -0.61 23.02
N SER A 256 -2.28 -1.68 23.25
CA SER A 256 -2.81 -3.00 23.64
C SER A 256 -2.90 -3.21 25.15
N ASP A 257 -2.35 -2.29 25.95
CA ASP A 257 -2.34 -2.35 27.41
C ASP A 257 -2.93 -1.09 28.05
N GLU A 258 -3.54 -1.26 29.23
CA GLU A 258 -4.19 -0.16 29.97
C GLU A 258 -3.19 0.91 30.41
N ALA A 259 -1.94 0.53 30.68
CA ALA A 259 -0.88 1.47 31.04
C ALA A 259 -0.38 2.29 29.84
N MET A 260 -0.85 2.01 28.62
CA MET A 260 -0.48 2.68 27.37
C MET A 260 1.04 2.70 27.14
N THR A 261 1.69 1.55 27.35
CA THR A 261 3.13 1.37 27.17
C THR A 261 3.49 0.66 25.87
N GLN A 262 2.56 -0.15 25.33
CA GLN A 262 2.72 -0.91 24.10
C GLN A 262 1.84 -0.31 23.01
N MET A 263 2.39 0.66 22.28
CA MET A 263 1.72 1.22 21.11
C MET A 263 1.75 0.19 19.98
N VAL A 264 0.57 -0.15 19.46
CA VAL A 264 0.41 -1.14 18.39
C VAL A 264 -0.02 -0.49 17.08
N ASN A 265 -0.56 0.73 17.12
CA ASN A 265 -0.92 1.48 15.92
C ASN A 265 -1.00 2.99 16.18
N HIS A 266 -0.95 3.80 15.11
CA HIS A 266 -1.19 5.24 15.17
C HIS A 266 -1.71 5.79 13.85
N PHE A 267 -2.54 6.83 13.90
CA PHE A 267 -3.17 7.42 12.71
C PHE A 267 -3.23 8.94 12.81
N ALA A 268 -2.99 9.64 11.70
CA ALA A 268 -3.32 11.05 11.61
C ALA A 268 -4.81 11.21 11.27
N THR A 269 -5.47 12.18 11.92
CA THR A 269 -6.87 12.52 11.62
C THR A 269 -6.98 13.30 10.31
N GLU A 270 -7.91 12.91 9.45
CA GLU A 270 -8.28 13.64 8.23
C GLU A 270 -9.65 14.31 8.43
N SER A 271 -9.67 15.64 8.54
CA SER A 271 -10.89 16.40 8.87
C SER A 271 -11.63 15.82 10.09
N GLY A 272 -10.88 15.49 11.15
CA GLY A 272 -11.39 14.87 12.37
C GLY A 272 -11.64 13.37 12.30
N ARG A 273 -11.74 12.77 11.12
CA ARG A 273 -12.01 11.33 10.98
C ARG A 273 -10.73 10.54 11.15
N TYR A 274 -10.85 9.36 11.77
CA TYR A 274 -9.81 8.36 11.77
C TYR A 274 -10.43 6.95 11.73
N SER A 275 -9.65 6.00 11.24
CA SER A 275 -10.01 4.58 11.22
C SER A 275 -8.78 3.71 11.43
N ALA A 276 -8.97 2.56 12.04
CA ALA A 276 -7.96 1.56 12.32
C ALA A 276 -8.49 0.19 11.93
N ASN A 277 -7.66 -0.67 11.35
CA ASN A 277 -8.01 -2.08 11.19
C ASN A 277 -7.32 -2.87 12.30
N LEU A 278 -8.08 -3.46 13.20
CA LEU A 278 -7.57 -4.13 14.41
C LEU A 278 -8.12 -5.54 14.52
N GLN A 279 -7.32 -6.46 15.06
CA GLN A 279 -7.76 -7.82 15.39
C GLN A 279 -8.72 -7.82 16.57
N ASN A 280 -9.26 -9.00 16.89
CA ASN A 280 -9.94 -9.19 18.17
C ASN A 280 -8.98 -8.89 19.32
N GLY A 281 -9.42 -8.06 20.25
CA GLY A 281 -8.57 -7.60 21.33
C GLY A 281 -9.16 -6.43 22.08
N THR A 282 -8.49 -6.07 23.18
CA THR A 282 -8.79 -4.86 23.94
C THR A 282 -7.75 -3.80 23.59
N TYR A 283 -8.21 -2.62 23.19
CA TYR A 283 -7.37 -1.51 22.77
C TYR A 283 -7.72 -0.24 23.52
N TYR A 284 -6.74 0.66 23.63
CA TYR A 284 -6.90 1.98 24.22
C TYR A 284 -6.54 3.04 23.19
N PHE A 285 -7.52 3.84 22.79
CA PHE A 285 -7.36 4.92 21.83
C PHE A 285 -7.07 6.22 22.57
N LYS A 286 -6.02 6.93 22.18
CA LYS A 286 -5.58 8.17 22.80
C LYS A 286 -5.21 9.22 21.73
N PRO A 287 -5.99 10.30 21.57
CA PRO A 287 -5.62 11.42 20.72
C PRO A 287 -4.48 12.25 21.34
N VAL A 288 -3.58 12.73 20.49
CA VAL A 288 -2.42 13.53 20.84
C VAL A 288 -2.21 14.62 19.79
N LYS A 289 -2.12 15.86 20.24
CA LYS A 289 -1.64 17.01 19.47
C LYS A 289 -1.02 18.00 20.43
N ALA A 290 0.04 18.69 20.01
CA ALA A 290 0.66 19.74 20.81
C ALA A 290 -0.38 20.80 21.21
N ASP A 291 -0.28 21.32 22.43
CA ASP A 291 -1.15 22.36 23.00
C ASP A 291 -2.65 22.03 23.03
N HIS A 292 -3.01 20.74 23.00
CA HIS A 292 -4.39 20.27 23.13
C HIS A 292 -4.54 19.20 24.21
N THR A 293 -5.69 19.22 24.88
CA THR A 293 -6.20 18.14 25.73
C THR A 293 -7.47 17.58 25.11
N TYR A 294 -7.85 16.36 25.51
CA TYR A 294 -8.98 15.66 24.94
C TYR A 294 -9.89 15.07 26.00
N THR A 295 -11.20 15.11 25.73
CA THR A 295 -12.23 14.48 26.56
C THR A 295 -13.04 13.47 25.71
N PRO A 296 -13.09 12.19 26.11
CA PRO A 296 -12.25 11.57 27.15
C PRO A 296 -10.75 11.64 26.80
N THR A 297 -9.86 11.50 27.78
CA THR A 297 -8.40 11.49 27.49
C THR A 297 -7.98 10.24 26.73
N SER A 298 -8.70 9.14 26.94
CA SER A 298 -8.56 7.89 26.22
C SER A 298 -9.84 7.08 26.30
N THR A 299 -10.07 6.21 25.32
CA THR A 299 -11.23 5.31 25.30
C THR A 299 -10.76 3.87 25.19
N LYS A 300 -11.22 3.00 26.10
CA LYS A 300 -11.06 1.55 26.01
C LYS A 300 -12.09 0.99 25.03
N VAL A 301 -11.64 0.14 24.12
CA VAL A 301 -12.45 -0.46 23.06
C VAL A 301 -12.17 -1.96 23.02
N GLU A 302 -13.23 -2.76 23.00
CA GLU A 302 -13.14 -4.20 22.79
C GLU A 302 -13.58 -4.52 21.36
N VAL A 303 -12.70 -5.14 20.59
CA VAL A 303 -12.97 -5.63 19.24
C VAL A 303 -13.23 -7.13 19.34
N SER A 304 -14.41 -7.57 18.92
CA SER A 304 -14.82 -8.98 19.01
C SER A 304 -15.75 -9.35 17.86
N GLY A 305 -15.16 -9.75 16.74
CA GLY A 305 -15.91 -10.33 15.62
C GLY A 305 -16.64 -9.33 14.73
N ALA A 306 -16.56 -8.02 15.01
CA ALA A 306 -17.29 -6.99 14.27
C ALA A 306 -16.57 -5.62 14.31
N ASP A 307 -16.88 -4.79 13.31
CA ASP A 307 -16.45 -3.40 13.26
C ASP A 307 -17.01 -2.59 14.43
N VAL A 308 -16.20 -1.67 14.94
CA VAL A 308 -16.55 -0.77 16.04
C VAL A 308 -16.49 0.67 15.56
N SER A 309 -17.52 1.47 15.84
CA SER A 309 -17.56 2.88 15.44
C SER A 309 -18.00 3.77 16.61
N GLY A 310 -17.82 5.08 16.46
CA GLY A 310 -18.27 6.06 17.45
C GLY A 310 -17.28 6.34 18.58
N ILE A 311 -15.99 6.04 18.37
CA ILE A 311 -14.94 6.32 19.35
C ILE A 311 -14.52 7.78 19.22
N ASN A 312 -15.27 8.66 19.89
CA ASN A 312 -15.16 10.10 19.67
C ASN A 312 -14.40 10.81 20.79
N PHE A 313 -13.71 11.89 20.41
CA PHE A 313 -12.93 12.73 21.32
C PHE A 313 -13.21 14.22 21.05
N GLN A 314 -13.28 15.02 22.10
CA GLN A 314 -13.42 16.47 22.01
C GLN A 314 -12.11 17.14 22.43
N ALA A 315 -11.49 17.90 21.52
CA ALA A 315 -10.29 18.66 21.81
C ALA A 315 -10.63 19.96 22.57
N ALA A 316 -9.73 20.35 23.47
CA ALA A 316 -9.69 21.66 24.10
C ALA A 316 -8.26 22.19 24.07
N ARG A 317 -8.06 23.48 23.81
CA ARG A 317 -6.72 24.08 23.78
C ARG A 317 -6.17 24.18 25.19
N THR A 318 -4.93 23.73 25.39
CA THR A 318 -4.19 23.97 26.63
C THR A 318 -3.74 25.43 26.58
N GLN A 319 -4.34 26.32 27.38
CA GLN A 319 -3.82 27.70 27.47
C GLN A 319 -2.42 27.64 28.08
N VAL A 320 -1.43 28.16 27.36
CA VAL A 320 -0.16 28.57 27.96
C VAL A 320 -0.42 29.96 28.53
N GLU A 321 -0.61 30.07 29.84
CA GLU A 321 -0.51 31.38 30.49
C GLU A 321 0.92 31.89 30.27
N GLY A 322 1.02 33.11 29.74
CA GLY A 322 2.24 33.71 29.20
C GLY A 322 3.28 34.12 30.24
#